data_AF-A0A661JJ02-F1
#
_entry.id   AF-A0A661JJ02-F1
#
_cell.length_a   1.000
_cell.length_b   1.000
_cell.length_c   1.000
_cell.angle_alpha   90.00
_cell.angle_beta   90.00
_cell.angle_gamma   90.00
#
_symmetry.space_group_name_H-M   'P 1'
#
loop_
_entity.id
_entity.type
_entity.pdbx_description
1 polymer ?
#
loop_
_entity_poly.entity_id
_entity_poly.type
_entity_poly.pdbx_seq_one_letter_code
_entity_poly.pdbx_strand_id
1 'polypeptide(L)'
;MNFCNTERGITLLEIMIVVVIIGVMAAVAIPSIRAWIPHRQLRSITREIVTTMQLGRMKAIGTGHIFYLDFDHNNDGDVDEMVFTCYLDTDDDGADGELNNDVGENEYQESEVTLPDTDGGIPVVRLPLHVSYGVSSDVDIDVNGNPYSGDGVTFNGKRASFRPDGRGEMGTVYLHSDRDENYAITVNILGRIKVRKWDGSGWVD
;
A
#
# COMPACT_ATOMS: atom_id res chain seq x y z
N MET A 1 -11.21 -57.01 -41.29
CA MET A 1 -10.67 -56.11 -42.33
C MET A 1 -10.36 -54.79 -41.65
N ASN A 2 -9.09 -54.39 -41.67
CA ASN A 2 -8.56 -53.26 -40.92
C ASN A 2 -8.89 -51.93 -41.63
N PHE A 3 -9.32 -50.93 -40.86
CA PHE A 3 -9.54 -49.56 -41.34
C PHE A 3 -8.21 -48.95 -41.78
N CYS A 4 -8.13 -48.52 -43.04
CA CYS A 4 -6.97 -47.82 -43.57
C CYS A 4 -7.06 -46.33 -43.20
N ASN A 5 -6.20 -45.91 -42.27
CA ASN A 5 -6.04 -44.51 -41.89
C ASN A 5 -5.45 -43.75 -43.09
N THR A 6 -6.15 -42.76 -43.63
CA THR A 6 -5.61 -41.92 -44.70
C THR A 6 -4.69 -40.88 -44.06
N GLU A 7 -3.39 -41.15 -44.04
CA GLU A 7 -2.39 -40.16 -43.66
C GLU A 7 -2.31 -39.09 -44.77
N ARG A 8 -2.93 -37.93 -44.52
CA ARG A 8 -2.79 -36.76 -45.39
C ARG A 8 -1.47 -36.07 -45.05
N GLY A 9 -0.52 -36.11 -45.98
CA GLY A 9 0.75 -35.41 -45.87
C GLY A 9 0.56 -33.90 -46.03
N ILE A 10 1.18 -33.12 -45.14
CA ILE A 10 1.18 -31.66 -45.17
C ILE A 10 2.10 -31.20 -46.32
N THR A 11 1.66 -30.23 -47.11
CA THR A 11 2.47 -29.71 -48.22
C THR A 11 3.49 -28.67 -47.73
N LEU A 12 4.64 -28.56 -48.39
CA LEU A 12 5.63 -27.52 -48.07
C LEU A 12 5.05 -26.10 -48.19
N LEU A 13 4.14 -25.89 -49.13
CA LEU A 13 3.46 -24.62 -49.34
C LEU A 13 2.54 -24.25 -48.16
N GLU A 14 1.87 -25.23 -47.57
CA GLU A 14 1.02 -25.03 -46.39
C GLU A 14 1.84 -24.56 -45.19
N ILE A 15 3.02 -25.16 -44.97
CA ILE A 15 3.94 -24.71 -43.91
C ILE A 15 4.46 -23.29 -44.17
N MET A 16 4.78 -22.93 -45.42
CA MET A 16 5.21 -21.57 -45.76
C MET A 16 4.11 -20.53 -45.45
N ILE A 17 2.85 -20.83 -45.78
CA ILE A 17 1.73 -19.91 -45.50
C ILE A 17 1.50 -19.78 -44.00
N VAL A 18 1.56 -20.88 -43.24
CA VAL A 18 1.41 -20.84 -41.77
C VAL A 18 2.48 -19.98 -41.11
N VAL A 19 3.75 -20.12 -41.52
CA VAL A 19 4.85 -19.30 -40.99
C VAL A 19 4.66 -17.82 -41.32
N VAL A 20 4.19 -17.49 -42.52
CA VAL A 20 3.86 -16.11 -42.92
C VAL A 20 2.74 -15.53 -42.05
N ILE A 21 1.66 -16.28 -41.83
CA ILE A 21 0.53 -15.83 -40.99
C ILE A 21 0.97 -15.62 -39.54
N ILE A 22 1.77 -16.54 -38.97
CA ILE A 22 2.32 -16.39 -37.62
C ILE A 22 3.24 -15.16 -37.53
N GLY A 23 4.07 -14.91 -38.55
CA GLY A 23 4.94 -13.73 -38.60
C GLY A 23 4.16 -12.41 -38.63
N VAL A 24 3.08 -12.34 -39.41
CA VAL A 24 2.20 -11.16 -39.47
C VAL A 24 1.47 -10.96 -38.13
N MET A 25 0.94 -12.04 -37.53
CA MET A 25 0.27 -11.96 -36.23
C MET A 25 1.24 -11.54 -35.11
N ALA A 26 2.47 -12.06 -35.11
CA ALA A 26 3.49 -11.67 -34.15
C ALA A 26 3.86 -10.18 -34.26
N ALA A 27 3.96 -9.65 -35.49
CA ALA A 27 4.26 -8.23 -35.73
C ALA A 27 3.15 -7.29 -35.20
N VAL A 28 1.88 -7.71 -35.27
CA VAL A 28 0.72 -6.89 -34.84
C VAL A 28 0.36 -7.10 -33.36
N ALA A 29 0.77 -8.23 -32.74
CA ALA A 29 0.44 -8.53 -31.35
C ALA A 29 1.25 -7.72 -30.32
N ILE A 30 2.49 -7.31 -30.65
CA ILE A 30 3.43 -6.67 -29.72
C ILE A 30 2.94 -5.34 -29.09
N PRO A 31 2.24 -4.41 -29.79
CA PRO A 31 1.85 -3.15 -29.16
C PRO A 31 0.63 -3.26 -28.21
N SER A 32 -0.14 -4.34 -28.23
CA SER A 32 -1.44 -4.40 -27.51
C SER A 32 -1.37 -4.75 -26.02
N ILE A 33 -0.23 -5.29 -25.55
CA ILE A 33 -0.10 -5.80 -24.16
C ILE A 33 0.39 -4.71 -23.18
N ARG A 34 0.92 -3.58 -23.68
CA ARG A 34 1.54 -2.54 -22.82
C ARG A 34 0.56 -1.54 -22.21
N ALA A 35 -0.73 -1.61 -22.55
CA ALA A 35 -1.74 -0.65 -22.09
C ALA A 35 -2.64 -1.16 -20.94
N TRP A 36 -2.40 -2.35 -20.40
CA TRP A 36 -3.34 -3.03 -19.48
C TRP A 36 -2.85 -3.28 -18.04
N ILE A 37 -1.73 -2.68 -17.64
CA ILE A 37 -1.17 -2.77 -16.28
C ILE A 37 -0.55 -1.39 -15.97
N PRO A 38 -0.83 -0.67 -14.86
CA PRO A 38 -1.65 -0.95 -13.66
C PRO A 38 -2.65 0.19 -13.31
N HIS A 39 -3.90 -0.11 -12.92
CA HIS A 39 -4.91 0.93 -12.55
C HIS A 39 -5.61 0.68 -11.21
N ARG A 40 -4.91 0.07 -10.25
CA ARG A 40 -5.49 -0.23 -8.92
C ARG A 40 -4.49 -0.10 -7.77
N GLN A 41 -3.34 0.54 -8.01
CA GLN A 41 -2.25 0.61 -7.03
C GLN A 41 -2.64 1.42 -5.80
N LEU A 42 -3.19 2.63 -5.99
CA LEU A 42 -3.67 3.47 -4.89
C LEU A 42 -4.67 2.72 -4.00
N ARG A 43 -5.72 2.14 -4.60
CA ARG A 43 -6.69 1.33 -3.84
C ARG A 43 -6.07 0.13 -3.14
N SER A 44 -5.04 -0.49 -3.73
CA SER A 44 -4.34 -1.63 -3.13
C SER A 44 -3.57 -1.20 -1.89
N ILE A 45 -2.75 -0.15 -1.98
CA ILE A 45 -1.95 0.33 -0.86
C ILE A 45 -2.81 0.97 0.24
N THR A 46 -3.90 1.66 -0.11
CA THR A 46 -4.90 2.12 0.87
C THR A 46 -5.48 0.94 1.66
N ARG A 47 -5.80 -0.18 0.98
CA ARG A 47 -6.30 -1.38 1.67
C ARG A 47 -5.23 -2.02 2.54
N GLU A 48 -3.99 -2.04 2.08
CA GLU A 48 -2.85 -2.58 2.83
C GLU A 48 -2.66 -1.83 4.14
N ILE A 49 -2.57 -0.49 4.10
CA ILE A 49 -2.47 0.35 5.31
C ILE A 49 -3.65 0.10 6.25
N VAL A 50 -4.89 0.04 5.74
CA VAL A 50 -6.07 -0.25 6.57
C VAL A 50 -5.98 -1.64 7.21
N THR A 51 -5.49 -2.63 6.46
CA THR A 51 -5.32 -4.00 6.97
C THR A 51 -4.25 -4.04 8.04
N THR A 52 -3.12 -3.33 7.85
CA THR A 52 -2.05 -3.20 8.83
C THR A 52 -2.56 -2.49 10.09
N MET A 53 -3.33 -1.40 9.97
CA MET A 53 -3.94 -0.73 11.13
C MET A 53 -4.92 -1.64 11.88
N GLN A 54 -5.73 -2.43 11.17
CA GLN A 54 -6.64 -3.40 11.80
C GLN A 54 -5.89 -4.52 12.52
N LEU A 55 -4.85 -5.06 11.89
CA LEU A 55 -3.97 -6.06 12.48
C LEU A 55 -3.27 -5.50 13.72
N GLY A 56 -2.66 -4.32 13.61
CA GLY A 56 -2.00 -3.63 14.70
C GLY A 56 -2.91 -3.36 15.89
N ARG A 57 -4.15 -2.95 15.63
CA ARG A 57 -5.16 -2.80 16.69
C ARG A 57 -5.49 -4.12 17.39
N MET A 58 -5.64 -5.22 16.63
CA MET A 58 -5.84 -6.55 17.23
C MET A 58 -4.62 -7.00 18.02
N LYS A 59 -3.42 -6.68 17.53
CA LYS A 59 -2.16 -6.96 18.20
C LYS A 59 -2.05 -6.22 19.53
N ALA A 60 -2.25 -4.91 19.54
CA ALA A 60 -2.22 -4.12 20.76
C ALA A 60 -3.16 -4.65 21.85
N ILE A 61 -4.40 -5.00 21.46
CA ILE A 61 -5.39 -5.59 22.38
C ILE A 61 -4.96 -6.99 22.87
N GLY A 62 -4.34 -7.78 22.00
CA GLY A 62 -3.95 -9.16 22.29
C GLY A 62 -2.67 -9.30 23.10
N THR A 63 -1.69 -8.43 22.89
CA THR A 63 -0.37 -8.49 23.52
C THR A 63 -0.28 -7.61 24.76
N GLY A 64 -1.11 -6.57 24.87
CA GLY A 64 -1.02 -5.62 25.98
C GLY A 64 -0.03 -4.48 25.75
N HIS A 65 0.57 -4.40 24.55
CA HIS A 65 1.55 -3.39 24.16
C HIS A 65 0.97 -2.38 23.16
N ILE A 66 1.57 -1.21 23.04
CA ILE A 66 1.13 -0.22 22.04
C ILE A 66 1.64 -0.67 20.67
N PHE A 67 0.77 -0.59 19.64
CA PHE A 67 1.19 -0.80 18.26
C PHE A 67 1.30 0.53 17.55
N TYR A 68 2.39 0.73 16.83
CA TYR A 68 2.63 1.90 16.02
C TYR A 68 2.67 1.56 14.53
N LEU A 69 2.08 2.44 13.72
CA LEU A 69 2.25 2.49 12.28
C LEU A 69 2.80 3.86 11.93
N ASP A 70 3.98 3.88 11.36
CA ASP A 70 4.82 5.06 11.22
C ASP A 70 5.04 5.40 9.75
N PHE A 71 4.75 6.65 9.41
CA PHE A 71 4.86 7.19 8.06
C PHE A 71 6.16 7.99 7.83
N ASP A 72 6.92 8.29 8.89
CA ASP A 72 8.19 9.06 8.90
C ASP A 72 9.25 8.24 9.67
N HIS A 73 9.62 7.10 9.10
CA HIS A 73 10.47 6.11 9.76
C HIS A 73 11.90 6.61 10.07
N ASN A 74 12.34 7.67 9.40
CA ASN A 74 13.63 8.35 9.57
C ASN A 74 13.55 9.56 10.50
N ASN A 75 12.35 9.92 10.95
CA ASN A 75 12.08 10.96 11.95
C ASN A 75 12.68 12.32 11.57
N ASP A 76 12.58 12.67 10.28
CA ASP A 76 13.05 13.97 9.78
C ASP A 76 11.93 15.03 9.67
N GLY A 77 10.69 14.61 9.93
CA GLY A 77 9.50 15.44 9.96
C GLY A 77 8.72 15.46 8.64
N ASP A 78 9.26 14.86 7.59
CA ASP A 78 8.67 14.75 6.27
C ASP A 78 8.21 13.29 5.99
N VAL A 79 7.50 13.08 4.88
CA VAL A 79 7.00 11.75 4.48
C VAL A 79 7.31 11.48 3.00
N ASP A 80 8.44 11.98 2.51
CA ASP A 80 8.75 12.00 1.09
C ASP A 80 9.36 10.68 0.57
N GLU A 81 9.71 9.78 1.47
CA GLU A 81 10.31 8.46 1.20
C GLU A 81 9.31 7.48 0.62
N MET A 82 8.02 7.80 0.68
CA MET A 82 6.92 6.97 0.15
C MET A 82 6.95 5.55 0.74
N VAL A 83 7.28 5.44 2.03
CA VAL A 83 7.27 4.18 2.77
C VAL A 83 6.44 4.31 4.04
N PHE A 84 6.08 3.19 4.66
CA PHE A 84 5.66 3.16 6.06
C PHE A 84 6.26 1.95 6.74
N THR A 85 6.43 2.04 8.05
CA THR A 85 6.80 0.91 8.91
C THR A 85 5.77 0.70 10.02
N CYS A 86 5.93 -0.36 10.78
CA CYS A 86 5.14 -0.61 11.98
C CYS A 86 5.87 -1.55 12.93
N TYR A 87 5.58 -1.40 14.22
CA TYR A 87 6.23 -2.12 15.29
C TYR A 87 5.31 -2.18 16.53
N LEU A 88 5.63 -3.11 17.43
CA LEU A 88 4.95 -3.25 18.71
C LEU A 88 5.91 -2.78 19.81
N ASP A 89 5.49 -1.78 20.58
CA ASP A 89 6.21 -1.14 21.69
C ASP A 89 6.33 -2.10 22.88
N THR A 90 7.35 -2.96 22.88
CA THR A 90 7.43 -4.10 23.83
C THR A 90 8.02 -3.75 25.18
N ASP A 91 8.73 -2.62 25.29
CA ASP A 91 9.32 -2.14 26.53
C ASP A 91 8.65 -0.85 27.08
N ASP A 92 7.62 -0.35 26.39
CA ASP A 92 6.81 0.82 26.74
C ASP A 92 7.63 2.14 26.82
N ASP A 93 8.71 2.24 26.04
CA ASP A 93 9.56 3.45 26.00
C ASP A 93 9.04 4.51 25.00
N GLY A 94 8.18 4.08 24.07
CA GLY A 94 7.56 4.93 23.05
C GLY A 94 8.49 5.41 21.94
N ALA A 95 9.71 4.87 21.85
CA ALA A 95 10.69 5.15 20.83
C ALA A 95 10.23 4.66 19.44
N ASP A 96 11.03 5.01 18.43
CA ASP A 96 10.86 4.50 17.09
C ASP A 96 11.35 3.05 17.04
N GLY A 97 10.73 2.21 16.21
CA GLY A 97 10.93 0.76 16.27
C GLY A 97 12.41 0.36 16.27
N GLU A 98 12.80 -0.50 17.22
CA GLU A 98 14.21 -0.82 17.42
C GLU A 98 14.66 -2.09 16.66
N LEU A 99 15.89 -2.04 16.13
CA LEU A 99 16.49 -3.10 15.30
C LEU A 99 17.62 -3.85 15.99
N ASN A 100 17.46 -4.43 17.19
CA ASN A 100 18.19 -5.64 17.60
C ASN A 100 18.00 -5.97 19.09
N ASN A 101 17.55 -7.19 19.38
CA ASN A 101 18.17 -8.27 20.19
C ASN A 101 18.91 -7.94 21.52
N ASP A 102 18.73 -6.78 22.12
CA ASP A 102 18.76 -6.67 23.59
C ASP A 102 17.43 -7.23 24.14
N VAL A 103 17.40 -7.56 25.42
CA VAL A 103 16.32 -8.32 26.07
C VAL A 103 15.01 -7.52 26.08
N GLY A 104 14.27 -7.55 24.97
CA GLY A 104 13.00 -6.83 24.80
C GLY A 104 12.82 -6.09 23.46
N GLU A 105 13.85 -6.02 22.61
CA GLU A 105 13.89 -5.09 21.46
C GLU A 105 13.75 -5.83 20.11
N ASN A 106 12.69 -6.63 19.96
CA ASN A 106 12.33 -7.31 18.71
C ASN A 106 10.99 -6.82 18.16
N GLU A 107 10.70 -5.54 18.36
CA GLU A 107 9.41 -4.87 18.12
C GLU A 107 8.84 -5.06 16.71
N TYR A 108 9.68 -4.99 15.68
CA TYR A 108 9.28 -5.27 14.30
C TYR A 108 8.83 -6.72 14.12
N GLN A 109 9.50 -7.67 14.77
CA GLN A 109 9.14 -9.09 14.69
C GLN A 109 7.89 -9.40 15.50
N GLU A 110 7.76 -8.81 16.70
CA GLU A 110 6.60 -8.97 17.59
C GLU A 110 5.33 -8.32 17.03
N SER A 111 5.48 -7.35 16.12
CA SER A 111 4.36 -6.81 15.34
C SER A 111 3.65 -7.88 14.50
N GLU A 112 4.38 -8.93 14.08
CA GLU A 112 3.98 -9.97 13.12
C GLU A 112 3.41 -9.43 11.79
N VAL A 113 3.69 -8.17 11.46
CA VAL A 113 3.34 -7.58 10.17
C VAL A 113 4.41 -7.95 9.16
N THR A 114 3.99 -8.26 7.93
CA THR A 114 4.93 -8.49 6.83
C THR A 114 5.44 -7.15 6.31
N LEU A 115 6.72 -6.86 6.53
CA LEU A 115 7.44 -5.70 6.02
C LEU A 115 8.46 -6.20 4.97
N PRO A 116 8.11 -6.18 3.67
CA PRO A 116 8.83 -6.93 2.65
C PRO A 116 10.14 -6.28 2.18
N ASP A 117 10.36 -5.01 2.50
CA ASP A 117 11.52 -4.24 2.04
C ASP A 117 12.23 -3.57 3.22
N THR A 118 13.36 -2.93 2.95
CA THR A 118 14.08 -2.12 3.93
C THR A 118 14.45 -0.75 3.35
N ASP A 119 14.41 0.28 4.20
CA ASP A 119 14.86 1.64 3.91
C ASP A 119 15.68 2.16 5.10
N GLY A 120 16.88 2.68 4.85
CA GLY A 120 17.81 3.04 5.94
C GLY A 120 18.22 1.89 6.89
N GLY A 121 17.89 0.63 6.54
CA GLY A 121 18.04 -0.53 7.43
C GLY A 121 16.77 -0.91 8.20
N ILE A 122 15.75 -0.05 8.19
CA ILE A 122 14.45 -0.24 8.81
C ILE A 122 13.53 -1.05 7.89
N PRO A 123 12.87 -2.13 8.37
CA PRO A 123 11.86 -2.85 7.62
C PRO A 123 10.68 -1.95 7.29
N VAL A 124 10.25 -1.95 6.03
CA VAL A 124 9.18 -1.06 5.54
C VAL A 124 8.29 -1.75 4.51
N VAL A 125 7.13 -1.14 4.25
CA VAL A 125 6.34 -1.32 3.03
C VAL A 125 6.54 -0.09 2.16
N ARG A 126 6.91 -0.28 0.89
CA ARG A 126 7.00 0.80 -0.09
C ARG A 126 5.67 1.06 -0.77
N LEU A 127 5.30 2.32 -0.92
CA LEU A 127 4.17 2.71 -1.75
C LEU A 127 4.47 2.33 -3.22
N PRO A 128 3.46 1.91 -3.98
CA PRO A 128 3.63 1.64 -5.40
C PRO A 128 4.04 2.91 -6.17
N LEU A 129 4.66 2.70 -7.33
CA LEU A 129 4.96 3.80 -8.26
C LEU A 129 3.71 4.64 -8.55
N HIS A 130 3.88 5.96 -8.60
CA HIS A 130 2.83 6.96 -8.80
C HIS A 130 1.79 7.05 -7.68
N VAL A 131 2.12 6.59 -6.47
CA VAL A 131 1.36 6.88 -5.26
C VAL A 131 2.26 7.62 -4.29
N SER A 132 1.75 8.72 -3.74
CA SER A 132 2.45 9.54 -2.74
C SER A 132 1.51 9.85 -1.58
N TYR A 133 2.09 10.19 -0.43
CA TYR A 133 1.33 10.82 0.65
C TYR A 133 0.89 12.23 0.24
N GLY A 134 -0.22 12.67 0.82
CA GLY A 134 -0.81 13.97 0.52
C GLY A 134 -2.03 13.84 -0.39
N VAL A 135 -2.37 14.97 -1.01
CA VAL A 135 -3.51 15.11 -1.91
C VAL A 135 -3.04 15.73 -3.23
N SER A 136 -3.74 15.43 -4.32
CA SER A 136 -3.50 16.08 -5.60
C SER A 136 -3.91 17.56 -5.57
N SER A 137 -3.42 18.32 -6.55
CA SER A 137 -3.56 19.78 -6.57
C SER A 137 -4.99 20.31 -6.69
N ASP A 138 -5.95 19.46 -7.06
CA ASP A 138 -7.38 19.78 -7.13
C ASP A 138 -8.11 19.69 -5.77
N VAL A 139 -7.46 19.16 -4.73
CA VAL A 139 -8.02 19.04 -3.39
C VAL A 139 -7.56 20.22 -2.53
N ASP A 140 -8.52 21.02 -2.06
CA ASP A 140 -8.27 22.20 -1.22
C ASP A 140 -8.85 22.09 0.21
N ILE A 141 -9.55 20.99 0.52
CA ILE A 141 -10.16 20.73 1.83
C ILE A 141 -9.75 19.39 2.44
N ASP A 142 -9.64 19.36 3.77
CA ASP A 142 -9.40 18.16 4.58
C ASP A 142 -10.69 17.34 4.78
N VAL A 143 -10.58 16.16 5.41
CA VAL A 143 -11.73 15.28 5.70
C VAL A 143 -12.80 15.88 6.62
N ASN A 144 -12.50 17.02 7.25
CA ASN A 144 -13.41 17.76 8.13
C ASN A 144 -14.01 19.00 7.44
N GLY A 145 -13.65 19.27 6.18
CA GLY A 145 -14.10 20.44 5.41
C GLY A 145 -13.34 21.74 5.72
N ASN A 146 -12.22 21.67 6.43
CA ASN A 146 -11.32 22.80 6.63
C ASN A 146 -10.35 22.91 5.45
N PRO A 147 -9.70 24.08 5.22
CA PRO A 147 -8.64 24.18 4.23
C PRO A 147 -7.55 23.12 4.46
N TYR A 148 -7.21 22.38 3.41
CA TYR A 148 -6.14 21.40 3.47
C TYR A 148 -4.79 22.10 3.64
N SER A 149 -4.00 21.66 4.61
CA SER A 149 -2.62 22.10 4.80
C SER A 149 -1.80 20.96 5.40
N GLY A 150 -0.65 20.66 4.82
CA GLY A 150 0.28 19.66 5.33
C GLY A 150 0.82 18.74 4.23
N ASP A 151 1.69 17.83 4.66
CA ASP A 151 2.41 16.83 3.85
C ASP A 151 1.60 15.55 3.58
N GLY A 152 0.39 15.44 4.13
CA GLY A 152 -0.46 14.26 3.96
C GLY A 152 -0.61 13.40 5.19
N VAL A 153 0.10 13.67 6.28
CA VAL A 153 -0.05 12.90 7.52
C VAL A 153 -0.30 13.86 8.70
N THR A 154 -1.41 13.65 9.39
CA THR A 154 -1.85 14.52 10.51
C THR A 154 -1.70 13.89 11.88
N PHE A 155 -1.22 12.66 11.97
CA PHE A 155 -0.88 12.02 13.24
C PHE A 155 0.30 12.75 13.91
N ASN A 156 0.33 12.77 15.25
CA ASN A 156 1.49 13.31 15.95
C ASN A 156 2.72 12.45 15.66
N GLY A 157 3.87 13.09 15.43
CA GLY A 157 5.09 12.40 15.00
C GLY A 157 4.89 11.50 13.77
N LYS A 158 3.90 11.81 12.92
CA LYS A 158 3.59 11.04 11.71
C LYS A 158 3.32 9.55 11.97
N ARG A 159 2.85 9.23 13.18
CA ARG A 159 2.69 7.85 13.64
C ARG A 159 1.28 7.60 14.17
N ALA A 160 0.55 6.70 13.53
CA ALA A 160 -0.71 6.20 14.07
C ALA A 160 -0.42 5.19 15.19
N SER A 161 -1.09 5.33 16.34
CA SER A 161 -0.93 4.41 17.46
C SER A 161 -2.23 3.72 17.83
N PHE A 162 -2.15 2.46 18.27
CA PHE A 162 -3.24 1.70 18.86
C PHE A 162 -2.86 1.18 20.24
N ARG A 163 -3.69 1.48 21.24
CA ARG A 163 -3.46 1.12 22.63
C ARG A 163 -4.10 -0.22 22.98
N PRO A 164 -3.66 -0.88 24.07
CA PRO A 164 -4.24 -2.16 24.53
C PRO A 164 -5.74 -2.13 24.82
N ASP A 165 -6.31 -0.96 25.11
CA ASP A 165 -7.75 -0.78 25.32
C ASP A 165 -8.53 -0.63 23.99
N GLY A 166 -7.86 -0.76 22.86
CA GLY A 166 -8.43 -0.67 21.51
C GLY A 166 -8.69 0.75 21.03
N ARG A 167 -8.29 1.78 21.79
CA ARG A 167 -8.28 3.17 21.35
C ARG A 167 -7.14 3.42 20.37
N GLY A 168 -7.33 4.42 19.53
CA GLY A 168 -6.30 4.87 18.60
C GLY A 168 -6.02 6.35 18.78
N GLU A 169 -4.89 6.80 18.25
CA GLU A 169 -4.64 8.22 18.10
C GLU A 169 -5.49 8.81 16.97
N MET A 170 -5.98 10.03 17.18
CA MET A 170 -6.78 10.71 16.17
C MET A 170 -5.88 11.32 15.11
N GLY A 171 -6.11 10.97 13.86
CA GLY A 171 -5.37 11.51 12.74
C GLY A 171 -5.84 10.91 11.42
N THR A 172 -5.27 11.42 10.35
CA THR A 172 -5.57 11.03 8.97
C THR A 172 -4.28 10.98 8.17
N VAL A 173 -4.14 9.91 7.38
CA VAL A 173 -3.18 9.83 6.27
C VAL A 173 -3.93 10.01 4.95
N TYR A 174 -3.39 10.87 4.10
CA TYR A 174 -3.87 11.15 2.76
C TYR A 174 -2.93 10.49 1.75
N LEU A 175 -3.51 9.91 0.71
CA LEU A 175 -2.80 9.28 -0.38
C LEU A 175 -3.39 9.78 -1.69
N HIS A 176 -2.53 10.10 -2.65
CA HIS A 176 -2.97 10.43 -3.99
C HIS A 176 -2.19 9.66 -5.04
N SER A 177 -2.79 9.54 -6.22
CA SER A 177 -2.10 9.08 -7.42
C SER A 177 -1.74 10.25 -8.35
N ASP A 178 -0.95 9.96 -9.37
CA ASP A 178 -0.64 10.87 -10.48
C ASP A 178 -1.84 11.21 -11.39
N ARG A 179 -3.01 10.62 -11.12
CA ARG A 179 -4.26 10.83 -11.88
C ARG A 179 -5.37 11.47 -11.07
N ASP A 180 -5.01 12.24 -10.05
CA ASP A 180 -5.94 12.99 -9.19
C ASP A 180 -6.97 12.09 -8.46
N GLU A 181 -6.67 10.79 -8.30
CA GLU A 181 -7.40 9.95 -7.35
C GLU A 181 -6.84 10.17 -5.95
N ASN A 182 -7.72 10.39 -4.97
CA ASN A 182 -7.34 10.65 -3.58
C ASN A 182 -8.11 9.75 -2.63
N TYR A 183 -7.41 9.22 -1.63
CA TYR A 183 -7.99 8.54 -0.48
C TYR A 183 -7.48 9.18 0.82
N ALA A 184 -8.33 9.15 1.83
CA ALA A 184 -7.99 9.51 3.19
C ALA A 184 -8.33 8.34 4.11
N ILE A 185 -7.41 7.97 5.00
CA ILE A 185 -7.62 6.96 6.03
C ILE A 185 -7.57 7.69 7.37
N THR A 186 -8.72 7.79 8.03
CA THR A 186 -8.86 8.45 9.33
C THR A 186 -8.96 7.42 10.44
N VAL A 187 -8.23 7.65 11.53
CA VAL A 187 -8.41 6.95 12.81
C VAL A 187 -8.98 7.95 13.82
N ASN A 188 -9.96 7.52 14.62
CA ASN A 188 -10.50 8.32 15.71
C ASN A 188 -10.03 7.81 17.08
N ILE A 189 -10.33 8.56 18.14
CA ILE A 189 -9.96 8.21 19.52
C ILE A 189 -10.49 6.85 20.01
N LEU A 190 -11.53 6.31 19.37
CA LEU A 190 -12.08 4.98 19.67
C LEU A 190 -11.38 3.86 18.88
N GLY A 191 -10.32 4.17 18.14
CA GLY A 191 -9.60 3.24 17.27
C GLY A 191 -10.39 2.83 16.04
N ARG A 192 -11.43 3.58 15.65
CA ARG A 192 -12.20 3.30 14.43
C ARG A 192 -11.43 3.85 13.23
N ILE A 193 -11.11 2.95 12.30
CA ILE A 193 -10.50 3.26 11.02
C ILE A 193 -11.60 3.49 9.99
N LYS A 194 -11.53 4.60 9.25
CA LYS A 194 -12.47 4.93 8.18
C LYS A 194 -11.69 5.33 6.92
N VAL A 195 -12.08 4.80 5.78
CA VAL A 195 -11.56 5.20 4.48
C VAL A 195 -12.56 6.15 3.84
N ARG A 196 -12.06 7.23 3.24
CA ARG A 196 -12.82 8.13 2.38
C ARG A 196 -12.11 8.30 1.04
N LYS A 197 -12.89 8.58 0.00
CA LYS A 197 -12.41 8.93 -1.34
C LYS A 197 -12.84 10.37 -1.66
N TRP A 198 -12.01 11.11 -2.37
CA TRP A 198 -12.42 12.39 -2.97
C TRP A 198 -13.32 12.15 -4.18
N ASP A 199 -14.46 12.85 -4.25
CA ASP A 199 -15.40 12.78 -5.38
C ASP A 199 -15.32 13.96 -6.37
N GLY A 200 -14.39 14.88 -6.14
CA GLY A 200 -14.25 16.14 -6.87
C GLY A 200 -14.86 17.36 -6.15
N SER A 201 -15.61 17.14 -5.08
CA SER A 201 -16.24 18.20 -4.29
C SER A 201 -16.12 18.01 -2.77
N GLY A 202 -15.97 16.76 -2.32
CA GLY A 202 -15.87 16.40 -0.92
C GLY A 202 -15.33 15.00 -0.70
N TRP A 203 -15.03 14.72 0.57
CA TRP A 203 -14.61 13.40 1.03
C TRP A 203 -15.83 12.53 1.35
N VAL A 204 -15.99 11.43 0.61
CA VAL A 204 -17.11 10.48 0.73
C VAL A 204 -16.64 9.10 1.20
N ASP A 205 -17.51 8.36 1.89
CA ASP A 205 -17.23 6.99 2.38
C ASP A 205 -17.25 5.93 1.26
#